data_AF-A0A940QNW8-F1
#
_entry.id   AF-A0A940QNW8-F1
#
_cell.length_a   1.000
_cell.length_b   1.000
_cell.length_c   1.000
_cell.angle_alpha   90.00
_cell.angle_beta   90.00
_cell.angle_gamma   90.00
#
_symmetry.space_group_name_H-M   'P 1'
#
loop_
_entity.id
_entity.type
_entity.pdbx_description
1 polymer ?
#
loop_
_entity_poly.entity_id
_entity_poly.type
_entity_poly.pdbx_seq_one_letter_code
_entity_poly.pdbx_strand_id
1 'polypeptide(L)'
;MGVVGSGMSAVALTVLCSGCFPALQLNRTVMAYDAIATETVCRQLLVNIARARHDEPLHFTALSNIAATFNFQLNAGATPPLGGTEGGGSLAPIFGGSWSDNPTFSIVPVEGEEFTRRLLTPFPESTLTLLLRQGADVDLVLRLMAGEFRTGLDGQRVTYANKPADRDGYSTFRRVVLQLSSIQDRGSLYAEPLIFSNSWTVPAASITPEVLQSLASQFVVTRERDAYRITKRTIGRIVITNYDPEVLSNEERRNLHYEAEHNLDDEVVVDVRTGYPGGEFPLHGKFRLRSFANMIDFLGHALGDEPE
;
A
#
# COMPACT_ATOMS: atom_id res chain seq x y z
N MET A 1 70.81 -45.39 -33.30
CA MET A 1 69.81 -46.49 -33.38
C MET A 1 68.68 -46.17 -32.42
N GLY A 2 67.43 -46.23 -32.89
CA GLY A 2 66.23 -46.44 -32.06
C GLY A 2 65.58 -45.20 -31.41
N VAL A 3 64.36 -44.91 -31.84
CA VAL A 3 63.42 -43.85 -31.42
C VAL A 3 62.69 -44.23 -30.11
N VAL A 4 62.22 -43.25 -29.31
CA VAL A 4 60.85 -43.13 -28.71
C VAL A 4 60.84 -41.96 -27.72
N GLY A 5 59.81 -41.10 -27.82
CA GLY A 5 59.64 -39.89 -27.01
C GLY A 5 58.53 -39.96 -25.97
N SER A 6 58.19 -38.76 -25.49
CA SER A 6 57.00 -38.31 -24.76
C SER A 6 56.94 -38.48 -23.23
N GLY A 7 56.83 -37.32 -22.57
CA GLY A 7 55.70 -37.04 -21.69
C GLY A 7 55.96 -37.06 -20.18
N MET A 8 56.29 -35.91 -19.58
CA MET A 8 55.96 -35.70 -18.16
C MET A 8 55.81 -34.23 -17.79
N SER A 9 54.70 -33.94 -17.11
CA SER A 9 54.36 -32.76 -16.31
C SER A 9 54.03 -31.44 -17.02
N ALA A 10 52.76 -31.32 -17.44
CA ALA A 10 52.05 -30.04 -17.46
C ALA A 10 50.52 -30.24 -17.44
N VAL A 11 49.95 -30.66 -16.31
CA VAL A 11 48.50 -30.49 -16.05
C VAL A 11 48.31 -30.06 -14.59
N ALA A 12 48.65 -28.79 -14.32
CA ALA A 12 48.25 -28.06 -13.13
C ALA A 12 47.58 -26.76 -13.58
N LEU A 13 46.38 -26.88 -14.16
CA LEU A 13 45.45 -25.79 -14.51
C LEU A 13 44.21 -26.50 -15.03
N THR A 14 43.07 -26.63 -14.35
CA THR A 14 42.05 -25.58 -14.19
C THR A 14 40.80 -26.28 -13.59
N VAL A 15 40.67 -26.41 -12.28
CA VAL A 15 39.39 -26.85 -11.65
C VAL A 15 39.13 -26.03 -10.39
N LEU A 16 38.95 -24.72 -10.56
CA LEU A 16 38.60 -23.81 -9.46
C LEU A 16 37.44 -22.84 -9.80
N CYS A 17 36.64 -23.13 -10.84
CA CYS A 17 35.50 -22.28 -11.22
C CYS A 17 34.11 -22.95 -11.15
N SER A 18 33.94 -24.07 -10.44
CA SER A 18 32.63 -24.72 -10.29
C SER A 18 31.75 -24.16 -9.16
N GLY A 19 32.23 -23.17 -8.40
CA GLY A 19 31.50 -22.60 -7.25
C GLY A 19 30.44 -21.53 -7.57
N CYS A 20 30.43 -20.92 -8.77
CA CYS A 20 29.52 -19.80 -9.08
C CYS A 20 28.24 -20.21 -9.82
N PHE A 21 28.15 -21.44 -10.34
CA PHE A 21 26.97 -21.92 -11.06
C PHE A 21 25.74 -22.16 -10.16
N PRO A 22 25.85 -22.71 -8.93
CA PRO A 22 24.68 -22.96 -8.08
C PRO A 22 23.99 -21.67 -7.62
N ALA A 23 24.76 -20.63 -7.28
CA ALA A 23 24.23 -19.36 -6.77
C ALA A 23 23.52 -18.53 -7.86
N LEU A 24 24.06 -18.52 -9.08
CA LEU A 24 23.44 -17.81 -10.21
C LEU A 24 22.14 -18.49 -10.67
N GLN A 25 22.08 -19.82 -10.61
CA GLN A 25 20.89 -20.60 -10.95
C GLN A 25 19.80 -20.43 -9.89
N LEU A 26 20.16 -20.46 -8.59
CA LEU A 26 19.23 -20.22 -7.48
C LEU A 26 18.59 -18.83 -7.59
N ASN A 27 19.39 -17.79 -7.89
CA ASN A 27 18.87 -16.43 -8.08
C ASN A 27 17.85 -16.37 -9.23
N ARG A 28 18.16 -16.94 -10.39
CA ARG A 28 17.23 -16.98 -11.54
C ARG A 28 15.93 -17.71 -11.23
N THR A 29 16.00 -18.83 -10.52
CA THR A 29 14.83 -19.61 -10.15
C THR A 29 13.96 -18.88 -9.11
N VAL A 30 14.56 -18.25 -8.11
CA VAL A 30 13.83 -17.40 -7.14
C VAL A 30 13.15 -16.22 -7.84
N MET A 31 13.84 -15.55 -8.79
CA MET A 31 13.24 -14.47 -9.58
C MET A 31 12.09 -14.96 -10.48
N ALA A 32 12.19 -16.16 -11.04
CA ALA A 32 11.10 -16.76 -11.81
C ALA A 32 9.88 -17.10 -10.93
N TYR A 33 10.10 -17.60 -9.71
CA TYR A 33 9.01 -17.85 -8.75
C TYR A 33 8.34 -16.55 -8.28
N ASP A 34 9.12 -15.50 -8.01
CA ASP A 34 8.59 -14.19 -7.65
C ASP A 34 7.73 -13.58 -8.77
N ALA A 35 8.16 -13.72 -10.03
CA ALA A 35 7.39 -13.31 -11.19
C ALA A 35 6.06 -14.07 -11.31
N ILE A 36 6.06 -15.40 -11.14
CA ILE A 36 4.83 -16.22 -11.18
C ILE A 36 3.89 -15.87 -10.02
N ALA A 37 4.43 -15.65 -8.82
CA ALA A 37 3.63 -15.24 -7.66
C ALA A 37 2.97 -13.88 -7.90
N THR A 38 3.73 -12.89 -8.38
CA THR A 38 3.22 -11.56 -8.72
C THR A 38 2.17 -11.64 -9.82
N GLU A 39 2.43 -12.39 -10.89
CA GLU A 39 1.46 -12.59 -11.98
C GLU A 39 0.17 -13.23 -11.46
N THR A 40 0.26 -14.22 -10.58
CA THR A 40 -0.90 -14.90 -9.99
C THR A 40 -1.76 -13.93 -9.19
N VAL A 41 -1.14 -13.07 -8.36
CA VAL A 41 -1.85 -12.03 -7.60
C VAL A 41 -2.57 -11.06 -8.54
N CYS A 42 -1.90 -10.57 -9.59
CA CYS A 42 -2.52 -9.69 -10.59
C CYS A 42 -3.69 -10.36 -11.32
N ARG A 43 -3.52 -11.62 -11.77
CA ARG A 43 -4.57 -12.37 -12.45
C ARG A 43 -5.77 -12.62 -11.53
N GLN A 44 -5.54 -12.92 -10.25
CA GLN A 44 -6.62 -13.09 -9.29
C GLN A 44 -7.41 -11.79 -9.06
N LEU A 45 -6.74 -10.64 -9.01
CA LEU A 45 -7.42 -9.34 -8.95
C LEU A 45 -8.28 -9.11 -10.19
N LEU A 46 -7.74 -9.35 -11.39
CA LEU A 46 -8.49 -9.21 -12.65
C LEU A 46 -9.71 -10.13 -12.72
N VAL A 47 -9.56 -11.39 -12.29
CA VAL A 47 -10.69 -12.33 -12.21
C VAL A 47 -11.73 -11.83 -11.21
N ASN A 48 -11.32 -11.26 -10.08
CA ASN A 48 -12.25 -10.70 -9.11
C ASN A 48 -12.97 -9.45 -9.62
N ILE A 49 -12.31 -8.61 -10.44
CA ILE A 49 -12.98 -7.49 -11.14
C ILE A 49 -14.02 -8.02 -12.14
N ALA A 50 -13.69 -9.08 -12.89
CA ALA A 50 -14.64 -9.72 -13.80
C ALA A 50 -15.83 -10.37 -13.07
N ARG A 51 -15.58 -10.99 -11.91
CA ARG A 51 -16.63 -11.55 -11.03
C ARG A 51 -17.57 -10.46 -10.53
N ALA A 52 -17.01 -9.37 -10.02
CA ALA A 52 -17.78 -8.21 -9.55
C ALA A 52 -18.74 -7.68 -10.62
N ARG A 53 -18.29 -7.58 -11.88
CA ARG A 53 -19.17 -7.19 -13.00
C ARG A 53 -20.40 -8.11 -13.15
N HIS A 54 -20.28 -9.37 -12.81
CA HIS A 54 -21.35 -10.37 -12.90
C HIS A 54 -22.02 -10.66 -11.55
N ASP A 55 -21.84 -9.78 -10.56
CA ASP A 55 -22.36 -9.94 -9.18
C ASP A 55 -21.91 -11.25 -8.51
N GLU A 56 -20.78 -11.81 -8.95
CA GLU A 56 -20.21 -13.03 -8.38
C GLU A 56 -19.36 -12.72 -7.13
N PRO A 57 -19.37 -13.60 -6.11
CA PRO A 57 -18.57 -13.40 -4.89
C PRO A 57 -17.06 -13.27 -5.16
N LEU A 58 -16.43 -12.29 -4.53
CA LEU A 58 -14.98 -12.10 -4.58
C LEU A 58 -14.26 -13.25 -3.87
N HIS A 59 -13.20 -13.78 -4.47
CA HIS A 59 -12.42 -14.89 -3.89
C HIS A 59 -10.92 -14.64 -4.02
N PHE A 60 -10.23 -14.61 -2.88
CA PHE A 60 -8.79 -14.37 -2.78
C PHE A 60 -8.07 -15.59 -2.20
N THR A 61 -6.91 -15.90 -2.75
CA THR A 61 -6.12 -17.07 -2.40
C THR A 61 -4.70 -16.61 -2.15
N ALA A 62 -4.17 -16.85 -0.95
CA ALA A 62 -2.81 -16.44 -0.63
C ALA A 62 -1.85 -17.58 -0.96
N LEU A 63 -0.77 -17.24 -1.65
CA LEU A 63 0.42 -18.07 -1.71
C LEU A 63 1.17 -17.87 -0.39
N SER A 64 0.92 -18.77 0.57
CA SER A 64 1.38 -18.60 1.95
C SER A 64 2.87 -18.92 2.14
N ASN A 65 3.42 -19.81 1.30
CA ASN A 65 4.83 -20.19 1.33
C ASN A 65 5.26 -20.88 0.03
N ILE A 66 6.48 -20.60 -0.44
CA ILE A 66 7.12 -21.31 -1.55
C ILE A 66 8.33 -22.05 -0.98
N ALA A 67 8.23 -23.38 -0.89
CA ALA A 67 9.35 -24.23 -0.47
C ALA A 67 9.89 -25.00 -1.68
N ALA A 68 11.08 -24.61 -2.16
CA ALA A 68 11.80 -25.32 -3.22
C ALA A 68 12.92 -26.16 -2.61
N THR A 69 12.91 -27.46 -2.88
CA THR A 69 14.01 -28.38 -2.51
C THR A 69 14.85 -28.68 -3.74
N PHE A 70 16.10 -28.21 -3.74
CA PHE A 70 17.03 -28.39 -4.84
C PHE A 70 17.94 -29.58 -4.53
N ASN A 71 17.75 -30.69 -5.24
CA ASN A 71 18.65 -31.84 -5.16
C ASN A 71 19.58 -31.84 -6.37
N PHE A 72 20.85 -31.53 -6.10
CA PHE A 72 21.93 -31.63 -7.10
C PHE A 72 22.80 -32.83 -6.75
N GLN A 73 22.76 -33.87 -7.58
CA GLN A 73 23.54 -35.09 -7.37
C GLN A 73 24.52 -35.27 -8.52
N LEU A 74 25.81 -35.15 -8.21
CA LEU A 74 26.91 -35.48 -9.11
C LEU A 74 27.40 -36.88 -8.78
N ASN A 75 27.24 -37.80 -9.73
CA ASN A 75 27.73 -39.16 -9.61
C ASN A 75 29.00 -39.28 -10.46
N ALA A 76 30.11 -39.60 -9.81
CA ALA A 76 31.35 -39.98 -10.46
C ALA A 76 31.67 -41.42 -10.08
N GLY A 77 31.73 -42.31 -11.07
CA GLY A 77 32.04 -43.72 -10.89
C GLY A 77 33.12 -44.15 -11.87
N ALA A 78 33.58 -45.39 -11.76
CA ALA A 78 34.50 -45.94 -12.75
C ALA A 78 34.06 -47.38 -13.07
N THR A 79 33.87 -47.69 -14.35
CA THR A 79 33.45 -49.02 -14.80
C THR A 79 34.51 -49.63 -15.70
N PRO A 80 34.65 -50.97 -15.70
CA PRO A 80 35.47 -51.64 -16.71
C PRO A 80 34.94 -51.31 -18.12
N PRO A 81 35.81 -51.09 -19.11
CA PRO A 81 35.37 -50.85 -20.49
C PRO A 81 34.62 -52.07 -21.05
N LEU A 82 33.56 -51.82 -21.82
CA LEU A 82 32.80 -52.86 -22.51
C LEU A 82 33.70 -53.49 -23.59
N GLY A 83 34.35 -54.61 -23.27
CA GLY A 83 35.32 -55.29 -24.13
C GLY A 83 36.19 -56.37 -23.47
N GLY A 84 36.14 -56.53 -22.15
CA GLY A 84 36.92 -57.57 -21.43
C GLY A 84 38.30 -57.07 -20.97
N THR A 85 38.76 -57.56 -19.81
CA THR A 85 39.91 -57.02 -19.06
C THR A 85 41.24 -57.72 -19.38
N GLU A 86 41.50 -58.05 -20.64
CA GLU A 86 42.70 -58.84 -21.01
C GLU A 86 44.00 -58.04 -21.14
N GLY A 87 44.05 -56.76 -20.75
CA GLY A 87 45.30 -56.01 -20.76
C GLY A 87 45.27 -54.76 -19.89
N GLY A 88 45.68 -54.90 -18.63
CA GLY A 88 45.91 -53.78 -17.71
C GLY A 88 44.61 -53.16 -17.17
N GLY A 89 44.46 -53.14 -15.85
CA GLY A 89 43.25 -52.66 -15.15
C GLY A 89 43.00 -51.16 -15.29
N SER A 90 42.56 -50.71 -16.48
CA SER A 90 42.14 -49.33 -16.72
C SER A 90 40.63 -49.23 -16.52
N LEU A 91 40.21 -48.59 -15.43
CA LEU A 91 38.82 -48.24 -15.18
C LEU A 91 38.45 -46.99 -16.01
N ALA A 92 37.34 -47.05 -16.75
CA ALA A 92 36.82 -45.89 -17.48
C ALA A 92 35.95 -45.04 -16.54
N PRO A 93 36.23 -43.73 -16.38
CA PRO A 93 35.41 -42.88 -15.53
C PRO A 93 34.03 -42.64 -16.17
N ILE A 94 32.98 -42.77 -15.37
CA ILE A 94 31.61 -42.38 -15.71
C ILE A 94 31.27 -41.13 -14.91
N PHE A 95 30.84 -40.08 -15.60
CA PHE A 95 30.29 -38.86 -15.01
C PHE A 95 28.81 -38.77 -15.36
N GLY A 96 27.96 -38.65 -14.34
CA GLY A 96 26.52 -38.42 -14.52
C GLY A 96 26.05 -37.32 -13.56
N GLY A 97 25.31 -36.35 -14.07
CA GLY A 97 24.66 -35.33 -13.26
C GLY A 97 23.15 -35.47 -13.39
N SER A 98 22.43 -35.49 -12.26
CA SER A 98 20.97 -35.40 -12.24
C SER A 98 20.54 -34.14 -11.50
N TRP A 99 19.66 -33.36 -12.12
CA TRP A 99 19.05 -32.17 -11.54
C TRP A 99 17.54 -32.41 -11.40
N SER A 100 17.02 -32.27 -10.18
CA SER A 100 15.59 -32.32 -9.90
C SER A 100 15.20 -31.13 -9.01
N ASP A 101 14.16 -30.40 -9.41
CA ASP A 101 13.51 -29.33 -8.64
C ASP A 101 12.06 -29.77 -8.39
N ASN A 102 11.66 -29.87 -7.12
CA ASN A 102 10.30 -30.22 -6.72
C ASN A 102 9.75 -29.11 -5.80
N PRO A 103 9.34 -27.96 -6.37
CA PRO A 103 8.72 -26.91 -5.57
C PRO A 103 7.35 -27.38 -5.07
N THR A 104 7.12 -27.26 -3.77
CA THR A 104 5.79 -27.48 -3.19
C THR A 104 5.16 -26.13 -2.90
N PHE A 105 4.06 -25.82 -3.58
CA PHE A 105 3.28 -24.61 -3.36
C PHE A 105 2.21 -24.88 -2.30
N SER A 106 2.25 -24.13 -1.18
CA SER A 106 1.19 -24.18 -0.18
C SER A 106 0.17 -23.07 -0.46
N ILE A 107 -0.94 -23.47 -1.06
CA ILE A 107 -2.06 -22.59 -1.38
C ILE A 107 -3.04 -22.63 -0.20
N VAL A 108 -3.20 -21.50 0.48
CA VAL A 108 -4.18 -21.38 1.56
C VAL A 108 -5.22 -20.35 1.10
N PRO A 109 -6.49 -20.76 0.88
CA PRO A 109 -7.57 -19.82 0.63
C PRO A 109 -7.61 -18.77 1.75
N VAL A 110 -7.72 -17.48 1.40
CA VAL A 110 -7.90 -16.44 2.41
C VAL A 110 -9.38 -16.42 2.75
N GLU A 111 -9.77 -17.32 3.65
CA GLU A 111 -11.15 -17.50 4.08
C GLU A 111 -11.31 -17.10 5.55
N GLY A 112 -12.51 -16.67 5.92
CA GLY A 112 -12.89 -16.36 7.31
C GLY A 112 -13.42 -14.95 7.51
N GLU A 113 -14.11 -14.75 8.65
CA GLU A 113 -14.83 -13.53 8.98
C GLU A 113 -13.92 -12.29 9.00
N GLU A 114 -12.68 -12.40 9.49
CA GLU A 114 -11.73 -11.29 9.55
C GLU A 114 -11.32 -10.77 8.16
N PHE A 115 -11.18 -11.67 7.18
CA PHE A 115 -10.89 -11.27 5.81
C PHE A 115 -12.10 -10.55 5.19
N THR A 116 -13.28 -11.16 5.29
CA THR A 116 -14.54 -10.56 4.81
C THR A 116 -14.79 -9.19 5.45
N ARG A 117 -14.57 -9.07 6.76
CA ARG A 117 -14.70 -7.79 7.47
C ARG A 117 -13.75 -6.74 6.91
N ARG A 118 -12.47 -7.06 6.71
CA ARG A 118 -11.49 -6.12 6.12
C ARG A 118 -11.84 -5.74 4.68
N LEU A 119 -12.33 -6.70 3.90
CA LEU A 119 -12.74 -6.48 2.50
C LEU A 119 -13.95 -5.54 2.39
N LEU A 120 -14.88 -5.64 3.34
CA LEU A 120 -16.13 -4.86 3.39
C LEU A 120 -16.01 -3.56 4.19
N THR A 121 -14.99 -3.42 5.04
CA THR A 121 -14.76 -2.20 5.81
C THR A 121 -14.21 -1.11 4.88
N PRO A 122 -14.84 0.07 4.85
CA PRO A 122 -14.33 1.20 4.10
C PRO A 122 -12.91 1.61 4.50
N PHE A 123 -12.16 2.19 3.56
CA PHE A 123 -10.83 2.71 3.86
C PHE A 123 -10.90 3.87 4.86
N PRO A 124 -9.99 3.94 5.85
CA PRO A 124 -9.90 5.09 6.74
C PRO A 124 -9.28 6.30 6.02
N GLU A 125 -9.57 7.51 6.50
CA GLU A 125 -9.03 8.77 5.97
C GLU A 125 -7.49 8.79 5.85
N SER A 126 -6.81 8.09 6.75
CA SER A 126 -5.35 7.98 6.78
C SER A 126 -4.79 7.27 5.54
N THR A 127 -5.55 6.37 4.93
CA THR A 127 -5.10 5.64 3.72
C THR A 127 -5.08 6.58 2.52
N LEU A 128 -6.17 7.33 2.29
CA LEU A 128 -6.26 8.32 1.22
C LEU A 128 -5.12 9.35 1.34
N THR A 129 -4.97 9.91 2.55
CA THR A 129 -4.05 11.02 2.80
C THR A 129 -2.59 10.59 2.73
N LEU A 130 -2.27 9.34 3.10
CA LEU A 130 -0.95 8.74 2.87
C LEU A 130 -0.62 8.69 1.37
N LEU A 131 -1.56 8.23 0.53
CA LEU A 131 -1.34 8.17 -0.92
C LEU A 131 -1.11 9.56 -1.52
N LEU A 132 -1.93 10.54 -1.11
CA LEU A 132 -1.77 11.93 -1.57
C LEU A 132 -0.41 12.52 -1.16
N ARG A 133 0.05 12.26 0.07
CA ARG A 133 1.38 12.69 0.55
C ARG A 133 2.54 12.01 -0.19
N GLN A 134 2.33 10.80 -0.70
CA GLN A 134 3.30 10.08 -1.53
C GLN A 134 3.31 10.56 -2.99
N GLY A 135 2.48 11.55 -3.33
CA GLY A 135 2.40 12.12 -4.67
C GLY A 135 1.47 11.36 -5.62
N ALA A 136 0.56 10.53 -5.09
CA ALA A 136 -0.48 9.94 -5.92
C ALA A 136 -1.42 11.03 -6.47
N ASP A 137 -1.84 10.87 -7.72
CA ASP A 137 -2.79 11.78 -8.38
C ASP A 137 -4.14 11.76 -7.66
N VAL A 138 -4.58 12.93 -7.19
CA VAL A 138 -5.83 13.07 -6.46
C VAL A 138 -7.06 12.74 -7.34
N ASP A 139 -7.00 12.95 -8.66
CA ASP A 139 -8.08 12.55 -9.57
C ASP A 139 -8.24 11.04 -9.54
N LEU A 140 -7.13 10.31 -9.76
CA LEU A 140 -7.13 8.85 -9.76
C LEU A 140 -7.58 8.30 -8.41
N VAL A 141 -6.98 8.78 -7.32
CA VAL A 141 -7.25 8.21 -6.00
C VAL A 141 -8.69 8.49 -5.56
N LEU A 142 -9.23 9.70 -5.75
CA LEU A 142 -10.61 9.99 -5.37
C LEU A 142 -11.63 9.29 -6.27
N ARG A 143 -11.37 9.15 -7.58
CA ARG A 143 -12.26 8.37 -8.46
C ARG A 143 -12.33 6.89 -8.08
N LEU A 144 -11.25 6.33 -7.56
CA LEU A 144 -11.22 4.93 -7.12
C LEU A 144 -11.76 4.77 -5.70
N MET A 145 -11.28 5.61 -4.77
CA MET A 145 -11.53 5.43 -3.34
C MET A 145 -12.80 6.10 -2.85
N ALA A 146 -13.24 7.23 -3.43
CA ALA A 146 -14.44 7.89 -2.96
C ALA A 146 -15.69 7.30 -3.61
N GLY A 147 -16.68 6.94 -2.81
CA GLY A 147 -18.00 6.47 -3.25
C GLY A 147 -18.95 7.60 -3.57
N GLU A 148 -18.81 8.72 -2.88
CA GLU A 148 -19.69 9.88 -3.01
C GLU A 148 -19.04 11.12 -2.40
N PHE A 149 -19.49 12.28 -2.84
CA PHE A 149 -19.17 13.58 -2.26
C PHE A 149 -20.44 14.18 -1.64
N ARG A 150 -20.37 14.60 -0.38
CA ARG A 150 -21.48 15.18 0.39
C ARG A 150 -21.17 16.63 0.70
N THR A 151 -22.09 17.54 0.41
CA THR A 151 -21.94 18.96 0.70
C THR A 151 -23.25 19.57 1.20
N GLY A 152 -23.16 20.70 1.91
CA GLY A 152 -24.30 21.50 2.31
C GLY A 152 -24.52 22.62 1.30
N LEU A 153 -25.62 22.59 0.55
CA LEU A 153 -26.03 23.64 -0.37
C LEU A 153 -27.37 24.21 0.12
N ASP A 154 -27.44 25.52 0.34
CA ASP A 154 -28.65 26.23 0.78
C ASP A 154 -29.34 25.64 2.03
N GLY A 155 -28.54 25.11 2.96
CA GLY A 155 -29.03 24.45 4.18
C GLY A 155 -29.56 23.03 3.97
N GLN A 156 -29.50 22.50 2.74
CA GLN A 156 -29.81 21.10 2.41
C GLN A 156 -28.53 20.30 2.22
N ARG A 157 -28.54 19.05 2.69
CA ARG A 157 -27.44 18.10 2.43
C ARG A 157 -27.67 17.47 1.06
N VAL A 158 -26.71 17.68 0.16
CA VAL A 158 -26.71 17.10 -1.19
C VAL A 158 -25.59 16.08 -1.28
N THR A 159 -25.87 14.96 -1.95
CA THR A 159 -24.92 13.88 -2.19
C THR A 159 -24.75 13.68 -3.68
N TYR A 160 -23.51 13.65 -4.14
CA TYR A 160 -23.11 13.37 -5.51
C TYR A 160 -22.39 12.03 -5.55
N ALA A 161 -23.06 11.00 -6.07
CA ALA A 161 -22.50 9.66 -6.13
C ALA A 161 -21.41 9.57 -7.20
N ASN A 162 -20.34 8.84 -6.90
CA ASN A 162 -19.35 8.42 -7.89
C ASN A 162 -19.90 7.19 -8.65
N LYS A 163 -20.94 7.40 -9.45
CA LYS A 163 -21.61 6.35 -10.21
C LYS A 163 -21.96 6.83 -11.62
N PRO A 164 -21.29 6.34 -12.68
CA PRO A 164 -21.53 6.80 -14.05
C PRO A 164 -22.98 6.68 -14.54
N ALA A 165 -23.76 5.71 -14.04
CA ALA A 165 -25.18 5.61 -14.34
C ALA A 165 -26.01 6.83 -13.87
N ASP A 166 -25.60 7.52 -12.80
CA ASP A 166 -26.18 8.80 -12.38
C ASP A 166 -25.44 9.96 -13.05
N ARG A 167 -25.80 10.26 -14.30
CA ARG A 167 -25.06 11.24 -15.12
C ARG A 167 -24.95 12.63 -14.47
N ASP A 168 -26.05 13.12 -13.89
CA ASP A 168 -26.09 14.47 -13.32
C ASP A 168 -25.24 14.54 -12.05
N GLY A 169 -25.41 13.57 -11.14
CA GLY A 169 -24.62 13.47 -9.91
C GLY A 169 -23.14 13.22 -10.19
N TYR A 170 -22.84 12.28 -11.09
CA TYR A 170 -21.47 11.92 -11.47
C TYR A 170 -20.73 13.08 -12.13
N SER A 171 -21.38 13.85 -13.01
CA SER A 171 -20.75 15.02 -13.63
C SER A 171 -20.31 16.07 -12.60
N THR A 172 -21.08 16.25 -11.54
CA THR A 172 -20.75 17.16 -10.44
C THR A 172 -19.64 16.61 -9.57
N PHE A 173 -19.71 15.32 -9.21
CA PHE A 173 -18.62 14.62 -8.51
C PHE A 173 -17.30 14.75 -9.28
N ARG A 174 -17.30 14.48 -10.59
CA ARG A 174 -16.11 14.62 -11.45
C ARG A 174 -15.59 16.04 -11.50
N ARG A 175 -16.45 17.05 -11.56
CA ARG A 175 -16.03 18.46 -11.53
C ARG A 175 -15.29 18.80 -10.23
N VAL A 176 -15.81 18.34 -9.09
CA VAL A 176 -15.18 18.52 -7.78
C VAL A 176 -13.79 17.87 -7.75
N VAL A 177 -13.68 16.62 -8.22
CA VAL A 177 -12.40 15.91 -8.23
C VAL A 177 -11.38 16.59 -9.17
N LEU A 178 -11.81 17.00 -10.38
CA LEU A 178 -10.97 17.73 -11.33
C LEU A 178 -10.49 19.07 -10.76
N GLN A 179 -11.31 19.75 -9.97
CA GLN A 179 -10.90 20.97 -9.29
C GLN A 179 -9.77 20.68 -8.29
N LEU A 180 -9.88 19.63 -7.48
CA LEU A 180 -8.82 19.24 -6.55
C LEU A 180 -7.54 18.83 -7.28
N SER A 181 -7.65 18.13 -8.41
CA SER A 181 -6.52 17.84 -9.30
C SER A 181 -5.83 19.11 -9.78
N SER A 182 -6.59 20.11 -10.23
CA SER A 182 -6.00 21.40 -10.61
C SER A 182 -5.30 22.13 -9.46
N ILE A 183 -5.74 21.93 -8.21
CA ILE A 183 -5.09 22.48 -7.02
C ILE A 183 -3.79 21.72 -6.72
N GLN A 184 -3.78 20.39 -6.89
CA GLN A 184 -2.61 19.54 -6.75
C GLN A 184 -1.53 19.88 -7.79
N ASP A 185 -1.91 20.06 -9.05
CA ASP A 185 -1.00 20.43 -10.15
C ASP A 185 -0.29 21.78 -9.90
N ARG A 186 -0.93 22.65 -9.12
CA ARG A 186 -0.37 23.95 -8.68
C ARG A 186 0.43 23.85 -7.37
N GLY A 187 0.66 22.63 -6.86
CA GLY A 187 1.41 22.37 -5.63
C GLY A 187 0.75 22.96 -4.37
N SER A 188 -0.56 23.21 -4.41
CA SER A 188 -1.30 23.90 -3.34
C SER A 188 -2.37 23.02 -2.69
N LEU A 189 -2.32 21.70 -2.93
CA LEU A 189 -3.21 20.74 -2.28
C LEU A 189 -2.54 20.23 -1.00
N TYR A 190 -3.17 20.50 0.14
CA TYR A 190 -2.71 20.07 1.46
C TYR A 190 -3.62 18.96 1.96
N ALA A 191 -3.04 17.84 2.39
CA ALA A 191 -3.74 16.72 3.02
C ALA A 191 -3.13 16.48 4.39
N GLU A 192 -3.54 17.28 5.38
CA GLU A 192 -2.83 17.41 6.65
C GLU A 192 -3.73 17.34 7.89
N PRO A 193 -3.22 16.76 9.00
CA PRO A 193 -3.95 16.75 10.25
C PRO A 193 -4.09 18.17 10.80
N LEU A 194 -5.27 18.47 11.34
CA LEU A 194 -5.50 19.73 12.02
C LEU A 194 -4.79 19.74 13.37
N ILE A 195 -3.67 20.43 13.45
CA ILE A 195 -2.93 20.60 14.70
C ILE A 195 -3.46 21.85 15.40
N PHE A 196 -4.02 21.71 16.59
CA PHE A 196 -4.49 22.83 17.40
C PHE A 196 -4.16 22.62 18.87
N SER A 197 -4.35 23.66 19.67
CA SER A 197 -4.10 23.64 21.10
C SER A 197 -5.38 23.89 21.89
N ASN A 198 -5.56 23.11 22.95
CA ASN A 198 -6.56 23.37 23.98
C ASN A 198 -5.86 24.02 25.16
N SER A 199 -6.42 25.11 25.67
CA SER A 199 -5.86 25.86 26.79
C SER A 199 -6.90 25.95 27.91
N TRP A 200 -6.47 25.63 29.12
CA TRP A 200 -7.26 25.81 30.35
C TRP A 200 -6.50 26.73 31.30
N THR A 201 -7.23 27.57 32.03
CA THR A 201 -6.67 28.44 33.06
C THR A 201 -7.19 27.99 34.40
N VAL A 202 -6.27 27.67 35.32
CA VAL A 202 -6.61 27.13 36.64
C VAL A 202 -5.97 28.00 37.72
N PRO A 203 -6.71 28.42 38.76
CA PRO A 203 -6.16 29.22 39.86
C PRO A 203 -4.96 28.54 40.53
N ALA A 204 -3.92 29.30 40.83
CA ALA A 204 -2.69 28.76 41.44
C ALA A 204 -2.94 28.08 42.77
N ALA A 205 -3.85 28.64 43.57
CA ALA A 205 -4.23 28.13 44.88
C ALA A 205 -4.91 26.75 44.82
N SER A 206 -5.43 26.34 43.66
CA SER A 206 -6.09 25.04 43.47
C SER A 206 -5.17 23.92 42.98
N ILE A 207 -3.89 24.21 42.70
CA ILE A 207 -2.94 23.22 42.17
C ILE A 207 -1.85 22.94 43.22
N THR A 208 -1.74 21.69 43.66
CA THR A 208 -0.63 21.25 44.51
C THR A 208 0.63 21.00 43.67
N PRO A 209 1.83 21.01 44.27
CA PRO A 209 3.08 20.72 43.55
C PRO A 209 3.08 19.36 42.83
N GLU A 210 2.44 18.34 43.41
CA GLU A 210 2.35 16.99 42.81
C GLU A 210 1.46 16.98 41.57
N VAL A 211 0.34 17.71 41.60
CA VAL A 211 -0.54 17.90 40.44
C VAL A 211 0.16 18.71 39.37
N LEU A 212 0.94 19.73 39.74
CA LEU A 212 1.71 20.52 38.79
C LEU A 212 2.76 19.66 38.07
N GLN A 213 3.46 18.80 38.81
CA GLN A 213 4.46 17.88 38.25
C GLN A 213 3.83 16.86 37.30
N SER A 214 2.67 16.31 37.64
CA SER A 214 1.96 15.38 36.76
C SER A 214 1.44 16.08 35.49
N LEU A 215 0.89 17.28 35.60
CA LEU A 215 0.47 18.08 34.44
C LEU A 215 1.65 18.43 33.53
N ALA A 216 2.78 18.85 34.08
CA ALA A 216 3.97 19.19 33.30
C ALA A 216 4.54 18.00 32.49
N SER A 217 4.20 16.75 32.86
CA SER A 217 4.61 15.56 32.11
C SER A 217 3.87 15.36 30.78
N GLN A 218 2.65 15.91 30.66
CA GLN A 218 1.75 15.68 29.50
C GLN A 218 1.30 16.98 28.82
N PHE A 219 1.48 18.13 29.46
CA PHE A 219 0.98 19.42 29.04
C PHE A 219 2.06 20.50 29.14
N VAL A 220 1.95 21.53 28.31
CA VAL A 220 2.74 22.75 28.49
C VAL A 220 2.08 23.59 29.57
N VAL A 221 2.74 23.74 30.71
CA VAL A 221 2.23 24.52 31.84
C VAL A 221 3.01 25.81 31.97
N THR A 222 2.32 26.95 31.87
CA THR A 222 2.90 28.29 32.02
C THR A 222 2.31 28.96 33.26
N ARG A 223 3.17 29.50 34.13
CA ARG A 223 2.74 30.27 35.31
C ARG A 223 2.37 31.69 34.89
N GLU A 224 1.15 32.11 35.20
CA GLU A 224 0.71 33.52 35.20
C GLU A 224 0.68 34.05 36.64
N ARG A 225 0.33 35.33 36.87
CA ARG A 225 0.37 35.93 38.23
C ARG A 225 -0.37 35.08 39.28
N ASP A 226 -1.66 34.80 39.06
CA ASP A 226 -2.52 34.09 40.02
C ASP A 226 -3.10 32.78 39.48
N ALA A 227 -2.65 32.34 38.30
CA ALA A 227 -3.12 31.13 37.65
C ALA A 227 -2.00 30.35 36.94
N TYR A 228 -2.28 29.11 36.60
CA TYR A 228 -1.52 28.33 35.63
C TYR A 228 -2.32 28.23 34.33
N ARG A 229 -1.66 28.50 33.21
CA ARG A 229 -2.16 28.20 31.87
C ARG A 229 -1.64 26.84 31.46
N ILE A 230 -2.54 25.89 31.25
CA ILE A 230 -2.24 24.52 30.86
C ILE A 230 -2.63 24.38 29.39
N THR A 231 -1.70 23.98 28.54
CA THR A 231 -1.92 23.84 27.10
C THR A 231 -1.64 22.41 26.65
N LYS A 232 -2.59 21.80 25.92
CA LYS A 232 -2.43 20.50 25.25
C LYS A 232 -2.41 20.71 23.75
N ARG A 233 -1.35 20.28 23.07
CA ARG A 233 -1.33 20.16 21.61
C ARG A 233 -2.11 18.89 21.23
N THR A 234 -3.11 19.05 20.37
CA THR A 234 -3.93 17.96 19.84
C THR A 234 -3.67 17.82 18.34
N ILE A 235 -3.48 16.59 17.89
CA ILE A 235 -3.46 16.23 16.48
C ILE A 235 -4.88 15.77 16.15
N GLY A 236 -5.60 16.56 15.36
CA GLY A 236 -6.97 16.29 14.94
C GLY A 236 -7.06 15.44 13.68
N ARG A 237 -8.27 15.42 13.11
CA ARG A 237 -8.59 14.76 11.83
C ARG A 237 -7.82 15.37 10.67
N ILE A 238 -7.64 14.59 9.62
CA ILE A 238 -6.99 15.03 8.39
C ILE A 238 -8.01 15.72 7.49
N VAL A 239 -7.61 16.85 6.90
CA VAL A 239 -8.44 17.60 5.95
C VAL A 239 -7.69 17.82 4.64
N ILE A 240 -8.44 17.90 3.55
CA ILE A 240 -7.93 18.28 2.23
C ILE A 240 -8.26 19.75 2.00
N THR A 241 -7.25 20.60 1.83
CA THR A 241 -7.41 22.05 1.70
C THR A 241 -6.60 22.60 0.54
N ASN A 242 -7.01 23.77 0.02
CA ASN A 242 -6.23 24.52 -0.96
C ASN A 242 -5.29 25.57 -0.34
N TYR A 243 -5.13 25.52 0.98
CA TYR A 243 -4.30 26.39 1.79
C TYR A 243 -3.62 25.56 2.88
N ASP A 244 -2.48 26.03 3.37
CA ASP A 244 -1.80 25.42 4.51
C ASP A 244 -2.66 25.60 5.78
N PRO A 245 -3.11 24.53 6.46
CA PRO A 245 -3.94 24.65 7.65
C PRO A 245 -3.32 25.47 8.79
N GLU A 246 -2.00 25.66 8.82
CA GLU A 246 -1.31 26.48 9.83
C GLU A 246 -1.62 27.98 9.70
N VAL A 247 -2.07 28.46 8.54
CA VAL A 247 -2.49 29.86 8.35
C VAL A 247 -3.78 30.19 9.10
N LEU A 248 -4.56 29.16 9.45
CA LEU A 248 -5.80 29.31 10.20
C LEU A 248 -5.51 29.60 11.67
N SER A 249 -6.39 30.41 12.27
CA SER A 249 -6.40 30.61 13.72
C SER A 249 -6.61 29.28 14.45
N ASN A 250 -6.17 29.22 15.72
CA ASN A 250 -6.36 28.03 16.54
C ASN A 250 -7.84 27.67 16.70
N GLU A 251 -8.72 28.67 16.74
CA GLU A 251 -10.17 28.47 16.83
C GLU A 251 -10.74 27.90 15.53
N GLU A 252 -10.35 28.43 14.38
CA GLU A 252 -10.78 27.89 13.08
C GLU A 252 -10.34 26.43 12.88
N ARG A 253 -9.08 26.11 13.19
CA ARG A 253 -8.59 24.72 13.13
C ARG A 253 -9.38 23.79 14.04
N ARG A 254 -9.70 24.26 15.25
CA ARG A 254 -10.50 23.49 16.20
C ARG A 254 -11.94 23.30 15.72
N ASN A 255 -12.56 24.32 15.14
CA ASN A 255 -13.93 24.23 14.61
C ASN A 255 -14.00 23.28 13.41
N LEU A 256 -13.04 23.38 12.48
CA LEU A 256 -12.93 22.46 11.34
C LEU A 256 -12.66 21.02 11.81
N HIS A 257 -11.87 20.85 12.88
CA HIS A 257 -11.67 19.55 13.50
C HIS A 257 -12.97 19.00 14.09
N TYR A 258 -13.73 19.78 14.84
CA TYR A 258 -15.02 19.32 15.39
C TYR A 258 -16.00 18.95 14.29
N GLU A 259 -16.03 19.70 13.19
CA GLU A 259 -16.83 19.33 12.03
C GLU A 259 -16.40 17.99 11.42
N ALA A 260 -15.10 17.73 11.40
CA ALA A 260 -14.53 16.47 10.93
C ALA A 260 -14.67 15.31 11.93
N GLU A 261 -14.67 15.58 13.23
CA GLU A 261 -14.75 14.58 14.31
C GLU A 261 -16.13 13.92 14.38
N HIS A 262 -17.19 14.64 14.00
CA HIS A 262 -18.54 14.06 13.91
C HIS A 262 -18.72 13.11 12.72
N ASN A 263 -17.69 12.93 11.91
CA ASN A 263 -17.74 12.05 10.76
C ASN A 263 -17.38 10.61 11.13
N LEU A 264 -17.78 9.70 10.25
CA LEU A 264 -17.31 8.33 10.30
C LEU A 264 -15.82 8.27 9.91
N ASP A 265 -15.11 7.20 10.30
CA ASP A 265 -13.69 7.02 9.99
C ASP A 265 -13.40 6.90 8.48
N ASP A 266 -14.43 6.60 7.69
CA ASP A 266 -14.41 6.50 6.24
C ASP A 266 -14.74 7.82 5.52
N GLU A 267 -14.81 8.95 6.23
CA GLU A 267 -15.08 10.25 5.64
C GLU A 267 -13.89 11.20 5.75
N VAL A 268 -13.59 11.92 4.66
CA VAL A 268 -12.51 12.91 4.60
C VAL A 268 -13.10 14.28 4.25
N VAL A 269 -12.82 15.27 5.10
CA VAL A 269 -13.30 16.65 4.89
C VAL A 269 -12.44 17.35 3.85
N VAL A 270 -13.10 18.13 3.01
CA VAL A 270 -12.48 19.01 2.00
C VAL A 270 -12.95 20.42 2.25
N ASP A 271 -12.00 21.37 2.35
CA ASP A 271 -12.29 22.79 2.49
C ASP A 271 -11.43 23.60 1.49
N VAL A 272 -12.06 24.06 0.42
CA VAL A 272 -11.48 24.93 -0.61
C VAL A 272 -12.03 26.34 -0.41
N ARG A 273 -11.14 27.25 -0.03
CA ARG A 273 -11.49 28.65 0.27
C ARG A 273 -11.13 29.58 -0.88
N THR A 274 -11.88 30.68 -0.96
CA THR A 274 -11.55 31.81 -1.84
C THR A 274 -10.22 32.45 -1.40
N GLY A 275 -9.51 33.07 -2.34
CA GLY A 275 -8.21 33.72 -2.07
C GLY A 275 -6.98 32.80 -2.13
N TYR A 276 -7.19 31.50 -2.33
CA TYR A 276 -6.12 30.51 -2.55
C TYR A 276 -6.29 29.84 -3.93
N PRO A 277 -5.26 29.19 -4.49
CA PRO A 277 -5.35 28.52 -5.79
C PRO A 277 -6.54 27.54 -5.88
N GLY A 278 -7.30 27.59 -6.96
CA GLY A 278 -8.52 26.77 -7.13
C GLY A 278 -9.72 27.25 -6.31
N GLY A 279 -9.60 28.35 -5.58
CA GLY A 279 -10.65 28.99 -4.79
C GLY A 279 -11.63 29.82 -5.61
N GLU A 280 -11.53 29.83 -6.95
CA GLU A 280 -12.52 30.45 -7.83
C GLU A 280 -13.89 29.74 -7.72
N PHE A 281 -13.86 28.48 -7.29
CA PHE A 281 -15.04 27.66 -7.00
C PHE A 281 -14.95 27.16 -5.56
N PRO A 282 -15.33 27.97 -4.55
CA PRO A 282 -15.24 27.52 -3.16
C PRO A 282 -16.06 26.25 -2.94
N LEU A 283 -15.50 25.32 -2.18
CA LEU A 283 -16.06 23.99 -1.97
C LEU A 283 -15.87 23.60 -0.52
N HIS A 284 -16.95 23.20 0.14
CA HIS A 284 -16.89 22.65 1.48
C HIS A 284 -17.74 21.38 1.55
N GLY A 285 -17.15 20.28 1.98
CA GLY A 285 -17.85 19.00 1.99
C GLY A 285 -16.98 17.83 2.42
N LYS A 286 -17.47 16.62 2.15
CA LYS A 286 -16.91 15.37 2.68
C LYS A 286 -16.94 14.31 1.61
N PHE A 287 -15.83 13.64 1.36
CA PHE A 287 -15.81 12.40 0.59
C PHE A 287 -16.04 11.23 1.51
N ARG A 288 -16.94 10.32 1.14
CA ARG A 288 -17.05 9.02 1.79
C ARG A 288 -16.27 7.98 1.01
N LEU A 289 -15.40 7.24 1.68
CA LEU A 289 -14.51 6.26 1.08
C LEU A 289 -15.21 4.90 0.93
N ARG A 290 -14.80 4.16 -0.10
CA ARG A 290 -15.25 2.82 -0.43
C ARG A 290 -14.48 1.80 0.42
N SER A 291 -15.06 0.62 0.57
CA SER A 291 -14.31 -0.57 0.92
C SER A 291 -13.57 -1.12 -0.30
N PHE A 292 -12.64 -2.05 -0.08
CA PHE A 292 -11.95 -2.70 -1.20
C PHE A 292 -12.94 -3.49 -2.09
N ALA A 293 -13.95 -4.16 -1.51
CA ALA A 293 -15.01 -4.79 -2.28
C ALA A 293 -15.75 -3.78 -3.18
N ASN A 294 -16.19 -2.65 -2.63
CA ASN A 294 -16.94 -1.64 -3.39
C ASN A 294 -16.08 -0.94 -4.45
N MET A 295 -14.76 -0.93 -4.30
CA MET A 295 -13.83 -0.45 -5.32
C MET A 295 -13.72 -1.44 -6.48
N ILE A 296 -13.61 -2.74 -6.20
CA ILE A 296 -13.60 -3.79 -7.23
C ILE A 296 -14.94 -3.83 -7.96
N ASP A 297 -16.05 -3.70 -7.23
CA ASP A 297 -17.40 -3.60 -7.78
C ASP A 297 -17.54 -2.43 -8.76
N PHE A 298 -17.10 -1.25 -8.34
CA PHE A 298 -17.06 -0.06 -9.18
C PHE A 298 -16.25 -0.28 -10.47
N LEU A 299 -15.05 -0.85 -10.36
CA LEU A 299 -14.20 -1.15 -11.52
C LEU A 299 -14.84 -2.18 -12.47
N GLY A 300 -15.49 -3.21 -11.92
CA GLY A 300 -16.17 -4.23 -12.71
C GLY A 300 -17.28 -3.64 -13.60
N HIS A 301 -18.09 -2.75 -13.02
CA HIS A 301 -19.17 -2.06 -13.73
C HIS A 301 -18.65 -1.02 -14.73
N ALA A 302 -17.60 -0.28 -14.38
CA ALA A 302 -16.99 0.72 -15.26
C ALA A 302 -16.37 0.13 -16.54
N LEU A 303 -15.89 -1.13 -16.50
CA LEU A 303 -15.36 -1.83 -17.67
C LEU A 303 -16.43 -2.40 -18.61
N GLY A 304 -17.70 -2.37 -18.21
CA GLY A 304 -18.80 -2.98 -18.93
C GLY A 304 -19.95 -2.02 -19.14
N ASP A 305 -20.92 -2.09 -18.24
CA ASP A 305 -22.28 -1.62 -18.49
C ASP A 305 -22.45 -0.13 -18.12
N GLU A 306 -21.51 0.43 -17.34
CA GLU A 306 -21.51 1.82 -16.89
C GLU A 306 -20.15 2.52 -17.16
N PRO A 307 -19.71 2.69 -18.43
CA PRO A 307 -18.41 3.31 -18.72
C PRO A 307 -18.37 4.79 -18.28
N GLU A 308 -17.22 5.19 -17.72
CA GLU A 308 -16.91 6.57 -17.30
C GLU A 308 -16.79 7.56 -18.46
#